data_AF-A0A5B8VN25-F1
#
_entry.id   AF-A0A5B8VN25-F1
#
_cell.length_a   1.000
_cell.length_b   1.000
_cell.length_c   1.000
_cell.angle_alpha   90.00
_cell.angle_beta   90.00
_cell.angle_gamma   90.00
#
_symmetry.space_group_name_H-M   'P 1'
#
loop_
_entity.id
_entity.type
_entity.pdbx_description
1 polymer ?
#
loop_
_entity_poly.entity_id
_entity_poly.type
_entity_poly.pdbx_seq_one_letter_code
_entity_poly.pdbx_strand_id
1 'polypeptide(L)'
;MARRLQAANYITRHLALWITGLILTLFQFNRAQAQFTDSLRDVSWSQGKLTFNNFRVVRPARKKRALSVGAVTSSQPGVEVSVSNLDLQRVLKITMTNRFSYNKSWISADALQDSGLLQHEQGHFDINEIYTRKTFQQLKRIKFSNNFQAEIAAVMTIMDQERSKVQQSYERQTLHGLLHENQTKWNARIENTLSSLPPYEGQRISQTLPPIDNEAKDKDLRYQ
;
A
#
# COMPACT_ATOMS: atom_id res chain seq x y z
N MET A 1 26.83 37.78 47.01
CA MET A 1 27.16 36.44 46.46
C MET A 1 25.95 35.68 45.89
N ALA A 2 24.76 35.75 46.51
CA ALA A 2 23.56 35.01 46.08
C ALA A 2 22.98 35.36 44.69
N ARG A 3 23.01 36.63 44.25
CA ARG A 3 22.44 37.06 42.96
C ARG A 3 23.20 36.53 41.72
N ARG A 4 24.50 36.22 41.84
CA ARG A 4 25.29 35.66 40.72
C ARG A 4 25.00 34.17 40.49
N LEU A 5 24.63 33.42 41.53
CA LEU A 5 24.29 31.99 41.44
C LEU A 5 22.91 31.76 40.79
N GLN A 6 21.95 32.68 41.00
CA GLN A 6 20.62 32.60 40.39
C GLN A 6 20.64 32.81 38.86
N ALA A 7 21.48 33.73 38.36
CA ALA A 7 21.62 33.98 36.93
C ALA A 7 22.29 32.81 36.18
N ALA A 8 23.29 32.16 36.80
CA ALA A 8 23.97 30.99 36.24
C ALA A 8 23.03 29.78 36.11
N ASN A 9 22.13 29.57 37.08
CA ASN A 9 21.12 28.51 37.04
C ASN A 9 20.01 28.77 36.02
N TYR A 10 19.69 30.03 35.72
CA TYR A 10 18.71 30.39 34.69
C TYR A 10 19.29 30.11 33.28
N ILE A 11 20.51 30.59 32.99
CA ILE A 11 21.17 30.39 31.69
C ILE A 11 21.39 28.90 31.39
N THR A 12 21.83 28.11 32.37
CA THR A 12 22.04 26.66 32.20
C THR A 12 20.74 25.89 31.99
N ARG A 13 19.64 26.27 32.66
CA ARG A 13 18.31 25.68 32.45
C ARG A 13 17.71 26.03 31.09
N HIS A 14 17.89 27.26 30.61
CA HIS A 14 17.43 27.65 29.28
C HIS A 14 18.29 27.01 28.18
N LEU A 15 19.62 26.97 28.32
CA LEU A 15 20.51 26.29 27.37
C LEU A 15 20.19 24.79 27.24
N ALA A 16 19.85 24.12 28.35
CA ALA A 16 19.41 22.72 28.35
C ALA A 16 18.05 22.50 27.64
N LEU A 17 17.13 23.45 27.74
CA LEU A 17 15.84 23.41 27.02
C LEU A 17 16.03 23.62 25.50
N TRP A 18 16.97 24.48 25.09
CA TRP A 18 17.32 24.65 23.67
C TRP A 18 18.03 23.42 23.10
N ILE A 19 18.94 22.80 23.85
CA ILE A 19 19.66 21.59 23.42
C ILE A 19 18.71 20.38 23.36
N THR A 20 17.80 20.21 24.33
CA THR A 20 16.80 19.12 24.27
C THR A 20 15.78 19.34 23.15
N GLY A 21 15.36 20.59 22.89
CA GLY A 21 14.55 20.95 21.72
C GLY A 21 15.25 20.68 20.39
N LEU A 22 16.55 20.99 20.29
CA LEU A 22 17.39 20.68 19.11
C LEU A 22 17.56 19.17 18.90
N ILE A 23 17.78 18.41 19.98
CA ILE A 23 17.90 16.95 19.92
C ILE A 23 16.56 16.31 19.52
N LEU A 24 15.43 16.75 20.09
CA LEU A 24 14.11 16.24 19.71
C LEU A 24 13.78 16.54 18.25
N THR A 25 14.05 17.76 17.77
CA THR A 25 13.81 18.14 16.37
C THR A 25 14.71 17.37 15.42
N LEU A 26 16.00 17.21 15.73
CA LEU A 26 16.92 16.35 14.98
C LEU A 26 16.46 14.88 14.99
N PHE A 27 15.90 14.38 16.09
CA PHE A 27 15.36 13.03 16.16
C PHE A 27 14.10 12.85 15.29
N GLN A 28 13.20 13.83 15.29
CA GLN A 28 12.00 13.81 14.44
C GLN A 28 12.37 13.96 12.96
N PHE A 29 13.35 14.80 12.62
CA PHE A 29 13.81 14.98 11.25
C PHE A 29 14.49 13.72 10.72
N ASN A 30 15.34 13.07 11.52
CA ASN A 30 15.94 11.77 11.17
C ASN A 30 14.88 10.68 10.99
N ARG A 31 13.82 10.67 11.80
CA ARG A 31 12.71 9.72 11.62
C ARG A 31 11.93 9.96 10.32
N ALA A 32 11.62 11.21 10.01
CA ALA A 32 10.95 11.57 8.76
C ALA A 32 11.81 11.26 7.54
N GLN A 33 13.12 11.56 7.60
CA GLN A 33 14.07 11.25 6.53
C GLN A 33 14.21 9.74 6.33
N ALA A 34 14.30 8.94 7.40
CA ALA A 34 14.35 7.48 7.32
C ALA A 34 13.07 6.90 6.70
N GLN A 35 11.89 7.33 7.15
CA GLN A 35 10.61 6.90 6.58
C GLN A 35 10.49 7.28 5.09
N PHE A 36 10.93 8.49 4.73
CA PHE A 36 10.95 8.94 3.34
C PHE A 36 11.89 8.09 2.47
N THR A 37 13.14 7.87 2.93
CA THR A 37 14.11 7.03 2.21
C THR A 37 13.68 5.58 2.09
N ASP A 38 12.93 5.06 3.07
CA ASP A 38 12.43 3.70 2.99
C ASP A 38 11.21 3.58 2.06
N SER A 39 10.39 4.64 1.92
CA SER A 39 9.30 4.68 0.93
C SER A 39 9.81 4.77 -0.52
N LEU A 40 11.02 5.31 -0.74
CA LEU A 40 11.70 5.28 -2.04
C LEU A 40 12.09 3.86 -2.47
N ARG A 41 12.06 2.89 -1.55
CA ARG A 41 12.31 1.47 -1.84
C ARG A 41 11.03 0.69 -2.10
N ASP A 42 9.87 1.33 -2.03
CA ASP A 42 8.62 0.69 -2.44
C ASP A 42 8.69 0.39 -3.94
N VAL A 43 8.24 -0.80 -4.31
CA VAL A 43 8.35 -1.30 -5.68
C VAL A 43 6.96 -1.44 -6.25
N SER A 44 6.66 -0.70 -7.32
CA SER A 44 5.47 -0.98 -8.14
C SER A 44 5.60 -2.35 -8.77
N TRP A 45 4.48 -3.06 -8.90
CA TRP A 45 4.49 -4.32 -9.63
C TRP A 45 5.03 -4.10 -11.04
N SER A 46 5.98 -4.94 -11.42
CA SER A 46 6.50 -5.09 -12.77
C SER A 46 6.59 -6.59 -13.03
N GLN A 47 6.78 -7.02 -14.28
CA GLN A 47 7.01 -8.45 -14.57
C GLN A 47 8.27 -9.03 -13.91
N GLY A 48 9.06 -8.23 -13.19
CA GLY A 48 10.23 -8.66 -12.43
C GLY A 48 9.89 -9.42 -11.14
N LYS A 49 10.82 -10.28 -10.71
CA LYS A 49 10.73 -11.05 -9.48
C LYS A 49 11.20 -10.23 -8.28
N LEU A 50 10.51 -10.36 -7.15
CA LEU A 50 11.00 -9.97 -5.84
C LEU A 50 12.34 -10.64 -5.57
N THR A 51 13.21 -9.89 -4.93
CA THR A 51 14.52 -10.31 -4.45
C THR A 51 14.57 -10.08 -2.95
N PHE A 52 15.50 -10.73 -2.26
CA PHE A 52 15.69 -10.50 -0.82
C PHE A 52 15.98 -9.02 -0.49
N ASN A 53 16.54 -8.24 -1.42
CA ASN A 53 16.80 -6.81 -1.24
C ASN A 53 15.51 -5.98 -1.13
N ASN A 54 14.36 -6.54 -1.56
CA ASN A 54 13.06 -5.91 -1.37
C ASN A 54 12.55 -6.05 0.07
N PHE A 55 13.18 -6.85 0.94
CA PHE A 55 12.69 -7.09 2.30
C PHE A 55 13.61 -6.48 3.35
N ARG A 56 13.01 -5.97 4.43
CA ARG A 56 13.76 -5.63 5.64
C ARG A 56 14.21 -6.91 6.35
N VAL A 57 15.49 -7.02 6.66
CA VAL A 57 16.00 -8.16 7.43
C VAL A 57 15.72 -7.97 8.91
N VAL A 58 15.03 -8.92 9.53
CA VAL A 58 14.75 -8.94 10.97
C VAL A 58 15.47 -10.13 11.59
N ARG A 59 16.14 -9.93 12.73
CA ARG A 59 16.72 -11.01 13.53
C ARG A 59 15.74 -11.38 14.64
N PRO A 60 15.21 -12.62 14.68
CA PRO A 60 14.33 -13.02 15.77
C PRO A 60 15.11 -12.98 17.09
N ALA A 61 14.46 -12.48 18.16
CA ALA A 61 15.09 -12.41 19.47
C ALA A 61 15.40 -13.83 19.96
N ARG A 62 16.67 -14.10 20.33
CA ARG A 62 17.24 -15.42 20.74
C ARG A 62 16.42 -16.28 21.72
N LYS A 63 15.39 -15.74 22.38
CA LYS A 63 14.56 -16.43 23.39
C LYS A 63 13.10 -16.66 22.99
N LYS A 64 12.64 -16.18 21.82
CA LYS A 64 11.31 -16.52 21.31
C LYS A 64 11.46 -17.59 20.23
N ARG A 65 10.63 -18.63 20.30
CA ARG A 65 10.47 -19.67 19.26
C ARG A 65 10.62 -19.01 17.89
N ALA A 66 11.34 -19.68 16.98
CA ALA A 66 11.41 -19.31 15.56
C ALA A 66 10.06 -18.73 15.12
N LEU A 67 10.07 -17.56 14.50
CA LEU A 67 8.84 -16.95 14.00
C LEU A 67 8.12 -18.02 13.16
N SER A 68 6.83 -18.24 13.40
CA SER A 68 6.06 -19.27 12.69
C SER A 68 5.92 -18.98 11.20
N VAL A 69 6.37 -17.81 10.75
CA VAL A 69 6.38 -17.33 9.37
C VAL A 69 7.76 -16.72 9.09
N GLY A 70 8.41 -17.14 8.00
CA GLY A 70 9.79 -16.72 7.67
C GLY A 70 9.90 -15.35 6.99
N ALA A 71 8.83 -14.85 6.38
CA ALA A 71 8.75 -13.56 5.72
C ALA A 71 7.30 -13.02 5.70
N VAL A 72 7.14 -11.74 5.36
CA VAL A 72 5.85 -11.12 5.08
C VAL A 72 5.99 -10.15 3.90
N THR A 73 5.13 -10.31 2.90
CA THR A 73 4.91 -9.36 1.80
C THR A 73 3.72 -8.45 2.08
N SER A 74 3.98 -7.15 2.20
CA SER A 74 2.92 -6.13 2.32
C SER A 74 2.73 -5.43 0.98
N SER A 75 1.70 -5.85 0.24
CA SER A 75 1.21 -5.16 -0.95
C SER A 75 -0.31 -5.26 -1.01
N GLN A 76 -0.96 -4.26 -1.61
CA GLN A 76 -2.40 -4.22 -1.80
C GLN A 76 -2.74 -3.42 -3.06
N PRO A 77 -3.87 -3.73 -3.73
CA PRO A 77 -4.41 -2.86 -4.78
C PRO A 77 -4.66 -1.44 -4.24
N GLY A 78 -3.98 -0.46 -4.83
CA GLY A 78 -4.18 0.97 -4.58
C GLY A 78 -5.07 1.59 -5.66
N VAL A 79 -5.89 2.56 -5.27
CA VAL A 79 -6.72 3.34 -6.19
C VAL A 79 -6.44 4.82 -6.00
N GLU A 80 -6.16 5.51 -7.11
CA GLU A 80 -6.00 6.96 -7.17
C GLU A 80 -7.17 7.53 -7.95
N VAL A 81 -7.89 8.48 -7.33
CA VAL A 81 -9.09 9.10 -7.90
C VAL A 81 -8.91 10.60 -7.97
N SER A 82 -9.19 11.19 -9.13
CA SER A 82 -9.22 12.65 -9.29
C SER A 82 -10.40 13.07 -10.16
N VAL A 83 -10.87 14.30 -9.95
CA VAL A 83 -11.88 14.94 -10.80
C VAL A 83 -11.29 16.22 -11.34
N SER A 84 -11.34 16.41 -12.65
CA SER A 84 -10.91 17.65 -13.32
C SER A 84 -12.07 18.27 -14.07
N ASN A 85 -12.11 19.60 -14.15
CA ASN A 85 -13.04 20.31 -15.03
C ASN A 85 -12.37 20.51 -16.40
N LEU A 86 -12.97 19.95 -17.45
CA LEU A 86 -12.55 20.08 -18.84
C LEU A 86 -13.76 20.54 -19.64
N ASP A 87 -13.68 21.69 -20.31
CA ASP A 87 -14.78 22.26 -21.12
C ASP A 87 -16.13 22.32 -20.36
N LEU A 88 -16.10 22.80 -19.11
CA LEU A 88 -17.26 22.86 -18.20
C LEU A 88 -17.85 21.49 -17.81
N GLN A 89 -17.22 20.39 -18.20
CA GLN A 89 -17.60 19.03 -17.82
C GLN A 89 -16.70 18.51 -16.70
N ARG A 90 -17.30 17.83 -15.72
CA ARG A 90 -16.56 17.12 -14.67
C ARG A 90 -16.09 15.78 -15.21
N VAL A 91 -14.79 15.58 -15.29
CA VAL A 91 -14.17 14.33 -15.76
C VAL A 91 -13.55 13.60 -14.58
N LEU A 92 -14.10 12.44 -14.26
CA LEU A 92 -13.54 11.48 -13.31
C LEU A 92 -12.38 10.72 -13.94
N LYS A 93 -11.26 10.66 -13.23
CA LYS A 93 -10.07 9.91 -13.60
C LYS A 93 -9.73 8.91 -12.50
N ILE A 94 -9.54 7.66 -12.87
CA ILE A 94 -9.17 6.58 -11.95
C ILE A 94 -7.93 5.86 -12.47
N THR A 95 -6.95 5.69 -11.59
CA THR A 95 -5.75 4.89 -11.82
C THR A 95 -5.66 3.82 -10.74
N MET A 96 -5.27 2.61 -11.13
CA MET A 96 -4.99 1.53 -10.18
C MET A 96 -3.48 1.34 -10.06
N THR A 97 -3.01 0.85 -8.92
CA THR A 97 -1.61 0.45 -8.72
C THR A 97 -1.54 -0.79 -7.83
N ASN A 98 -0.46 -1.56 -7.94
CA ASN A 98 -0.08 -2.55 -6.93
C ASN A 98 1.34 -2.22 -6.48
N ARG A 99 1.51 -1.82 -5.21
CA ARG A 99 2.82 -1.42 -4.68
C ARG A 99 3.22 -2.33 -3.54
N PHE A 100 4.42 -2.88 -3.65
CA PHE A 100 5.12 -3.55 -2.56
C PHE A 100 5.66 -2.50 -1.60
N SER A 101 5.29 -2.59 -0.33
CA SER A 101 5.74 -1.69 0.73
C SER A 101 6.97 -2.27 1.42
N TYR A 102 8.14 -1.70 1.16
CA TYR A 102 9.40 -2.15 1.77
C TYR A 102 9.35 -2.05 3.30
N ASN A 103 8.79 -0.96 3.82
CA ASN A 103 8.69 -0.70 5.25
C ASN A 103 7.90 -1.76 6.04
N LYS A 104 6.88 -2.32 5.40
CA LYS A 104 5.95 -3.28 6.00
C LYS A 104 6.27 -4.73 5.62
N SER A 105 7.28 -4.95 4.79
CA SER A 105 7.71 -6.26 4.34
C SER A 105 9.04 -6.64 4.98
N TRP A 106 9.14 -7.85 5.51
CA TRP A 106 10.34 -8.30 6.22
C TRP A 106 10.64 -9.76 5.95
N ILE A 107 11.90 -10.13 6.10
CA ILE A 107 12.37 -11.52 6.06
C ILE A 107 13.25 -11.80 7.27
N SER A 108 13.12 -13.00 7.83
CA SER A 108 13.94 -13.45 8.94
C SER A 108 15.37 -13.73 8.47
N ALA A 109 16.37 -13.33 9.26
CA ALA A 109 17.79 -13.47 8.86
C ALA A 109 18.22 -14.93 8.61
N ASP A 110 17.58 -15.87 9.29
CA ASP A 110 17.70 -17.33 9.17
C ASP A 110 17.01 -17.89 7.92
N ALA A 111 16.16 -17.11 7.26
CA ALA A 111 15.51 -17.46 6.00
C ALA A 111 16.12 -16.73 4.78
N LEU A 112 17.19 -15.95 5.00
CA LEU A 112 17.97 -15.40 3.91
C LEU A 112 18.58 -16.56 3.11
N GLN A 113 18.39 -16.54 1.79
CA GLN A 113 18.74 -17.62 0.84
C GLN A 113 17.70 -18.74 0.69
N ASP A 114 16.58 -18.71 1.42
CA ASP A 114 15.46 -19.62 1.14
C ASP A 114 14.71 -19.16 -0.11
N SER A 115 15.08 -19.73 -1.25
CA SER A 115 14.43 -19.44 -2.54
C SER A 115 12.96 -19.88 -2.59
N GLY A 116 12.59 -20.91 -1.81
CA GLY A 116 11.21 -21.38 -1.72
C GLY A 116 10.32 -20.36 -1.02
N LEU A 117 10.80 -19.80 0.08
CA LEU A 117 10.13 -18.70 0.78
C LEU A 117 10.00 -17.46 -0.12
N LEU A 118 11.07 -17.05 -0.81
CA LEU A 118 10.99 -15.89 -1.70
C LEU A 118 9.99 -16.10 -2.84
N GLN A 119 9.90 -17.31 -3.37
CA GLN A 119 8.88 -17.67 -4.36
C GLN A 119 7.47 -17.63 -3.76
N HIS A 120 7.31 -18.06 -2.51
CA HIS A 120 6.02 -18.00 -1.82
C HIS A 120 5.53 -16.54 -1.69
N GLU A 121 6.42 -15.66 -1.27
CA GLU A 121 6.20 -14.21 -1.15
C GLU A 121 5.91 -13.54 -2.51
N GLN A 122 6.58 -13.97 -3.58
CA GLN A 122 6.26 -13.52 -4.94
C GLN A 122 4.81 -13.87 -5.31
N GLY A 123 4.34 -15.08 -4.98
CA GLY A 123 2.96 -15.48 -5.27
C GLY A 123 1.93 -14.58 -4.57
N HIS A 124 2.20 -14.15 -3.33
CA HIS A 124 1.35 -13.17 -2.65
C HIS A 124 1.27 -11.84 -3.41
N PHE A 125 2.41 -11.34 -3.89
CA PHE A 125 2.49 -10.09 -4.65
C PHE A 125 1.76 -10.18 -5.99
N ASP A 126 1.91 -11.30 -6.70
CA ASP A 126 1.27 -11.54 -7.99
C ASP A 126 -0.24 -11.74 -7.86
N ILE A 127 -0.72 -12.38 -6.78
CA ILE A 127 -2.16 -12.45 -6.48
C ILE A 127 -2.72 -11.03 -6.30
N ASN A 128 -1.99 -10.12 -5.65
CA ASN A 128 -2.46 -8.74 -5.51
C ASN A 128 -2.54 -8.05 -6.87
N GLU A 129 -1.58 -8.26 -7.78
CA GLU A 129 -1.63 -7.72 -9.14
C GLU A 129 -2.83 -8.27 -9.95
N ILE A 130 -3.12 -9.58 -9.84
CA ILE A 130 -4.31 -10.18 -10.45
C ILE A 130 -5.57 -9.42 -10.02
N TYR A 131 -5.68 -9.14 -8.72
CA TYR A 131 -6.84 -8.43 -8.19
C TYR A 131 -6.85 -6.94 -8.51
N THR A 132 -5.69 -6.31 -8.70
CA THR A 132 -5.61 -4.94 -9.25
C THR A 132 -6.13 -4.89 -10.69
N ARG A 133 -5.72 -5.84 -11.55
CA ARG A 133 -6.22 -5.97 -12.94
C ARG A 133 -7.73 -6.21 -12.99
N LYS A 134 -8.23 -7.16 -12.18
CA LYS A 134 -9.67 -7.45 -12.10
C LYS A 134 -10.46 -6.24 -11.65
N THR A 135 -10.00 -5.55 -10.61
CA THR A 135 -10.64 -4.33 -10.09
C THR A 135 -10.72 -3.25 -11.17
N PHE A 136 -9.61 -2.99 -11.88
CA PHE A 136 -9.58 -2.04 -12.98
C PHE A 136 -10.61 -2.38 -14.07
N GLN A 137 -10.72 -3.65 -14.45
CA GLN A 137 -11.71 -4.09 -15.43
C GLN A 137 -13.15 -3.90 -14.96
N GLN A 138 -13.45 -4.13 -13.68
CA GLN A 138 -14.79 -3.90 -13.13
C GLN A 138 -15.12 -2.40 -13.12
N LEU A 139 -14.21 -1.56 -12.63
CA LEU A 139 -14.39 -0.11 -12.62
C LEU A 139 -14.60 0.44 -14.04
N LYS A 140 -13.88 -0.09 -15.04
CA LYS A 140 -14.01 0.33 -16.45
C LYS A 140 -15.39 0.07 -17.05
N ARG A 141 -16.17 -0.86 -16.48
CA ARG A 141 -17.53 -1.21 -16.96
C ARG A 141 -18.63 -0.35 -16.34
N ILE A 142 -18.32 0.43 -15.31
CA ILE A 142 -19.30 1.22 -14.58
C ILE A 142 -19.52 2.57 -15.29
N LYS A 143 -20.78 3.00 -15.34
CA LYS A 143 -21.14 4.39 -15.59
C LYS A 143 -21.32 5.08 -14.25
N PHE A 144 -20.33 5.87 -13.85
CA PHE A 144 -20.28 6.50 -12.55
C PHE A 144 -21.30 7.63 -12.43
N SER A 145 -21.97 7.69 -11.27
CA SER A 145 -22.86 8.77 -10.91
C SER A 145 -22.11 9.87 -10.15
N ASN A 146 -22.84 10.88 -9.67
CA ASN A 146 -22.28 11.83 -8.69
C ASN A 146 -21.84 11.16 -7.38
N ASN A 147 -22.26 9.92 -7.12
CA ASN A 147 -21.84 9.10 -5.99
C ASN A 147 -20.68 8.14 -6.32
N PHE A 148 -19.85 8.50 -7.31
CA PHE A 148 -18.72 7.68 -7.78
C PHE A 148 -17.80 7.17 -6.66
N GLN A 149 -17.63 7.92 -5.57
CA GLN A 149 -16.80 7.50 -4.43
C GLN A 149 -17.33 6.22 -3.79
N ALA A 150 -18.64 6.15 -3.52
CA ALA A 150 -19.27 4.96 -2.96
C ALA A 150 -19.28 3.80 -3.94
N GLU A 151 -19.48 4.08 -5.24
CA GLU A 151 -19.45 3.07 -6.30
C GLU A 151 -18.05 2.43 -6.42
N ILE A 152 -16.98 3.24 -6.41
CA ILE A 152 -15.60 2.77 -6.40
C ILE A 152 -15.32 1.95 -5.13
N ALA A 153 -15.72 2.46 -3.95
CA ALA A 153 -15.52 1.78 -2.67
C ALA A 153 -16.21 0.41 -2.60
N ALA A 154 -17.42 0.30 -3.18
CA ALA A 154 -18.15 -0.96 -3.27
C ALA A 154 -17.38 -1.99 -4.11
N VAL A 155 -16.86 -1.60 -5.27
CA VAL A 155 -16.04 -2.49 -6.12
C VAL A 155 -14.76 -2.91 -5.39
N MET A 156 -14.05 -1.97 -4.77
CA MET A 156 -12.83 -2.26 -4.00
C MET A 156 -13.11 -3.27 -2.88
N THR A 157 -14.22 -3.11 -2.16
CA THR A 157 -14.62 -4.01 -1.06
C THR A 157 -14.87 -5.43 -1.56
N ILE A 158 -15.63 -5.58 -2.64
CA ILE A 158 -15.94 -6.90 -3.22
C ILE A 158 -14.65 -7.57 -3.71
N MET A 159 -13.81 -6.84 -4.44
CA MET A 159 -12.54 -7.38 -4.97
C MET A 159 -11.57 -7.75 -3.84
N ASP A 160 -11.53 -6.99 -2.75
CA ASP A 160 -10.67 -7.29 -1.60
C ASP A 160 -11.13 -8.55 -0.83
N GLN A 161 -12.44 -8.75 -0.70
CA GLN A 161 -12.99 -9.97 -0.11
C GLN A 161 -12.63 -11.21 -0.94
N GLU A 162 -12.75 -11.13 -2.27
CA GLU A 162 -12.34 -12.21 -3.17
C GLU A 162 -10.83 -12.47 -3.10
N ARG A 163 -10.02 -11.40 -3.14
CA ARG A 163 -8.57 -11.47 -3.00
C ARG A 163 -8.17 -12.18 -1.72
N SER A 164 -8.78 -11.81 -0.60
CA SER A 164 -8.51 -12.40 0.71
C SER A 164 -8.80 -13.90 0.74
N LYS A 165 -9.90 -14.36 0.12
CA LYS A 165 -10.22 -15.80 0.01
C LYS A 165 -9.17 -16.56 -0.80
N VAL A 166 -8.65 -15.96 -1.87
CA VAL A 166 -7.60 -16.56 -2.69
C VAL A 166 -6.28 -16.60 -1.94
N GLN A 167 -5.88 -15.50 -1.27
CA GLN A 167 -4.67 -15.44 -0.43
C GLN A 167 -4.71 -16.52 0.67
N GLN A 168 -5.81 -16.65 1.40
CA GLN A 168 -5.98 -17.71 2.43
C GLN A 168 -5.92 -19.13 1.84
N SER A 169 -6.46 -19.33 0.65
CA SER A 169 -6.38 -20.62 -0.03
C SER A 169 -4.96 -20.94 -0.49
N TYR A 170 -4.23 -19.93 -0.97
CA TYR A 170 -2.85 -20.04 -1.38
C TYR A 170 -1.95 -20.39 -0.18
N GLU A 171 -2.04 -19.67 0.95
CA GLU A 171 -1.29 -19.99 2.18
C GLU A 171 -1.56 -21.42 2.64
N ARG A 172 -2.84 -21.79 2.77
CA ARG A 172 -3.25 -23.12 3.26
C ARG A 172 -2.76 -24.25 2.35
N GLN A 173 -2.94 -24.11 1.04
CA GLN A 173 -2.64 -25.18 0.10
C GLN A 173 -1.14 -25.34 -0.15
N THR A 174 -0.37 -24.27 -0.06
CA THR A 174 1.09 -24.35 -0.15
C THR A 174 1.75 -24.64 1.20
N LEU A 175 0.97 -24.65 2.29
CA LEU A 175 1.46 -24.69 3.67
C LEU A 175 2.55 -23.63 3.89
N HIS A 176 2.22 -22.37 3.59
CA HIS A 176 3.15 -21.24 3.66
C HIS A 176 4.44 -21.47 2.83
N GLY A 177 4.31 -22.09 1.66
CA GLY A 177 5.42 -22.38 0.75
C GLY A 177 6.17 -23.69 1.00
N LEU A 178 5.84 -24.45 2.06
CA LEU A 178 6.51 -25.70 2.41
C LEU A 178 6.17 -26.87 1.47
N LEU A 179 5.01 -26.84 0.80
CA LEU A 179 4.59 -27.85 -0.16
C LEU A 179 4.96 -27.43 -1.59
N HIS A 180 6.19 -27.76 -2.01
CA HIS A 180 6.75 -27.36 -3.31
C HIS A 180 5.91 -27.76 -4.53
N GLU A 181 5.29 -28.95 -4.51
CA GLU A 181 4.41 -29.38 -5.60
C GLU A 181 3.19 -28.47 -5.73
N ASN A 182 2.57 -28.12 -4.60
CA ASN A 182 1.42 -27.20 -4.59
C ASN A 182 1.83 -25.77 -4.93
N GLN A 183 3.00 -25.33 -4.46
CA GLN A 183 3.58 -24.03 -4.86
C GLN A 183 3.74 -23.95 -6.38
N THR A 184 4.26 -25.02 -7.00
CA THR A 184 4.44 -25.09 -8.47
C THR A 184 3.11 -25.01 -9.21
N LYS A 185 2.08 -25.73 -8.74
CA LYS A 185 0.72 -25.65 -9.30
C LYS A 185 0.14 -24.24 -9.18
N TRP A 186 0.35 -23.58 -8.03
CA TRP A 186 -0.08 -22.21 -7.82
C TRP A 186 0.65 -21.21 -8.71
N ASN A 187 1.95 -21.36 -8.91
CA ASN A 187 2.74 -20.51 -9.81
C ASN A 187 2.16 -20.56 -11.23
N ALA A 188 1.92 -21.76 -11.76
CA ALA A 188 1.33 -21.94 -13.09
C ALA A 188 -0.08 -21.32 -13.17
N ARG A 189 -0.90 -21.48 -12.13
CA ARG A 189 -2.23 -20.85 -12.06
C ARG A 189 -2.15 -19.32 -12.07
N ILE A 190 -1.24 -18.75 -11.29
CA ILE A 190 -1.02 -17.30 -11.18
C ILE A 190 -0.56 -16.76 -12.54
N GLU A 191 0.45 -17.39 -13.15
CA GLU A 191 0.99 -17.01 -14.45
C GLU A 191 -0.07 -17.06 -15.57
N ASN A 192 -0.86 -18.14 -15.63
CA ASN A 192 -1.97 -18.25 -16.58
C ASN A 192 -3.03 -17.17 -16.35
N THR A 193 -3.31 -16.84 -15.08
CA THR A 193 -4.28 -15.79 -14.74
C THR A 193 -3.76 -14.40 -15.13
N LEU A 194 -2.50 -14.09 -14.84
CA LEU A 194 -1.88 -12.82 -15.23
C LEU A 194 -1.81 -12.68 -16.76
N SER A 195 -1.50 -13.76 -17.48
CA SER A 195 -1.39 -13.74 -18.95
C SER A 195 -2.74 -13.57 -19.65
N SER A 196 -3.82 -14.06 -19.04
CA SER A 196 -5.19 -13.88 -19.57
C SER A 196 -5.80 -12.52 -19.23
N LEU A 197 -5.22 -11.78 -18.28
CA LEU A 197 -5.68 -10.45 -17.90
C LEU A 197 -4.90 -9.37 -18.67
N PRO A 198 -5.56 -8.45 -19.37
CA PRO A 198 -4.88 -7.34 -20.02
C PRO A 198 -4.14 -6.50 -18.97
N PRO A 199 -2.94 -6.00 -19.30
CA PRO A 199 -2.22 -5.07 -18.43
C PRO A 199 -3.04 -3.79 -18.24
N TYR A 200 -2.88 -3.11 -17.11
CA TYR A 200 -3.45 -1.77 -16.86
C TYR A 200 -2.39 -0.68 -16.73
N GLU A 201 -1.11 -1.02 -16.75
CA GLU A 201 -0.02 -0.06 -16.58
C GLU A 201 -0.11 1.06 -17.65
N GLY A 202 -0.01 2.31 -17.21
CA GLY A 202 -0.20 3.49 -18.05
C GLY A 202 -1.65 3.77 -18.48
N GLN A 203 -2.60 2.86 -18.22
CA GLN A 203 -4.01 3.09 -18.50
C GLN A 203 -4.67 3.85 -17.35
N ARG A 204 -5.62 4.73 -17.71
CA ARG A 204 -6.52 5.42 -16.78
C ARG A 204 -7.95 5.28 -17.28
N ILE A 205 -8.88 5.13 -16.36
CA ILE A 205 -10.30 5.31 -16.67
C ILE A 205 -10.53 6.81 -16.73
N SER A 206 -11.24 7.29 -17.75
CA SER A 206 -11.65 8.69 -17.87
C SER A 206 -13.11 8.72 -18.32
N GLN A 207 -13.96 9.33 -17.50
CA GLN A 207 -15.39 9.39 -17.76
C GLN A 207 -15.95 10.75 -17.35
N THR A 208 -16.77 11.34 -18.21
CA THR A 208 -17.57 12.52 -17.86
C THR A 208 -18.66 12.12 -16.87
N LEU A 209 -18.68 12.78 -15.72
CA LEU A 209 -19.72 12.64 -14.70
C LEU A 209 -21.00 13.37 -15.12
N PRO A 210 -22.17 12.92 -14.65
CA PRO A 210 -23.41 13.63 -14.87
C PRO A 210 -23.34 15.05 -14.25
N PRO A 211 -24.18 15.98 -14.74
CA PRO A 211 -24.37 17.28 -14.08
C PRO A 211 -24.71 17.09 -12.59
N ILE A 212 -24.32 18.05 -11.75
CA ILE A 212 -24.77 18.08 -10.35
C ILE A 212 -26.19 18.64 -10.37
N ASP A 213 -27.18 17.85 -9.94
CA ASP A 213 -28.54 18.36 -9.75
C ASP A 213 -28.52 19.42 -8.65
N ASN A 214 -28.66 20.67 -9.07
CA ASN A 214 -28.80 21.83 -8.18
C ASN A 214 -30.26 22.10 -7.79
N GLU A 215 -31.21 21.20 -8.10
CA GLU A 215 -32.65 21.42 -7.87
C GLU A 215 -33.04 21.69 -6.40
N ALA A 216 -32.16 21.37 -5.44
CA ALA A 216 -32.39 21.71 -4.04
C ALA A 216 -32.15 23.19 -3.70
N LYS A 217 -31.46 23.98 -4.53
CA LYS A 217 -31.17 25.40 -4.26
C LYS A 217 -32.17 26.39 -4.85
N ASP A 218 -32.97 26.00 -5.84
CA ASP A 218 -33.90 26.90 -6.51
C ASP A 218 -35.31 26.94 -5.88
N LYS A 219 -35.57 26.07 -4.88
CA LYS A 219 -36.82 26.08 -4.12
C LYS A 219 -36.85 27.07 -2.95
N ASP A 220 -35.69 27.63 -2.57
CA ASP A 220 -35.56 28.55 -1.42
C ASP A 220 -35.62 30.04 -1.81
N LEU A 221 -35.59 30.37 -3.10
CA LEU A 221 -35.63 31.75 -3.60
C LEU A 221 -37.03 32.24 -4.00
N ARG A 222 -38.08 31.42 -3.78
CA ARG A 222 -39.47 31.81 -4.09
C ARG A 222 -40.24 32.38 -2.88
N TYR A 223 -39.56 32.58 -1.75
CA TYR A 223 -40.12 33.21 -0.55
C TYR A 223 -39.14 34.23 0.06
N GLN A 224 -38.73 35.23 -0.72
CA GLN A 224 -38.16 36.49 -0.21
C GLN A 224 -38.78 37.68 -0.92
#